data_AF-A0A4R8CJ36-F1
#
_entry.id   AF-A0A4R8CJ36-F1
#
_cell.length_a   1.000
_cell.length_b   1.000
_cell.length_c   1.000
_cell.angle_alpha   90.00
_cell.angle_beta   90.00
_cell.angle_gamma   90.00
#
_symmetry.space_group_name_H-M   'P 1'
#
loop_
_entity.id
_entity.type
_entity.pdbx_description
1 polymer ?
#
loop_
_entity_poly.entity_id
_entity_poly.type
_entity_poly.pdbx_seq_one_letter_code
_entity_poly.pdbx_strand_id
1 'polypeptide(L)'
;MSRRTISLLLLVVALGLLFAGGFVQFDDTSGFGSERWILLLGGLACVAALVSVVAAWPDPKARLWLGIALAVLTGLLVWGSISNDGFRFIYTRSEGELALLELAIGLVAFVLIANGVQPAPASETATEPGTAAQAGPGRWLVRTAGYLCGTIVVALVAIAAGADYYTRTECPEEGDCLAVLGGFVWGAVAVLACGLAVLVIEIVLWRRRRRTAEVRGG
;
A
#
# COMPACT_ATOMS: atom_id res chain seq x y z
N MET A 1 25.07 -5.04 -13.46
CA MET A 1 24.47 -4.29 -12.33
C MET A 1 23.49 -5.22 -11.61
N SER A 2 23.50 -5.29 -10.27
CA SER A 2 22.57 -6.17 -9.54
C SER A 2 21.13 -5.64 -9.61
N ARG A 3 20.12 -6.52 -9.62
CA ARG A 3 18.69 -6.14 -9.61
C ARG A 3 18.35 -5.20 -8.45
N ARG A 4 18.96 -5.43 -7.29
CA ARG A 4 18.89 -4.53 -6.11
C ARG A 4 19.36 -3.11 -6.45
N THR A 5 20.50 -2.99 -7.13
CA THR A 5 21.08 -1.68 -7.47
C THR A 5 20.18 -0.95 -8.47
N ILE A 6 19.64 -1.68 -9.46
CA ILE A 6 18.73 -1.12 -10.47
C ILE A 6 17.43 -0.63 -9.81
N SER A 7 16.81 -1.43 -8.94
CA SER A 7 15.55 -1.04 -8.27
C SER A 7 15.74 0.18 -7.37
N LEU A 8 16.82 0.24 -6.60
CA LEU A 8 17.10 1.39 -5.73
C LEU A 8 17.44 2.65 -6.54
N LEU A 9 18.19 2.53 -7.64
CA LEU A 9 18.46 3.67 -8.52
C LEU A 9 17.19 4.21 -9.16
N LEU A 10 16.29 3.34 -9.61
CA LEU A 10 14.99 3.76 -10.16
C LEU A 10 14.13 4.48 -9.13
N LEU A 11 14.17 4.02 -7.86
CA LEU A 11 13.51 4.74 -6.76
C LEU A 11 14.11 6.13 -6.55
N VAL A 12 15.45 6.25 -6.55
CA VAL A 12 16.13 7.55 -6.44
C VAL A 12 15.77 8.46 -7.61
N VAL A 13 15.70 7.93 -8.83
CA VAL A 13 15.26 8.69 -10.02
C VAL A 13 13.82 9.17 -9.86
N ALA A 14 12.91 8.31 -9.38
CA ALA A 14 11.53 8.70 -9.13
C ALA A 14 11.42 9.83 -8.10
N LEU A 15 12.16 9.74 -6.99
CA LEU A 15 12.21 10.80 -5.98
C LEU A 15 12.81 12.10 -6.53
N GLY A 16 13.87 12.01 -7.32
CA GLY A 16 14.47 13.17 -7.99
C GLY A 16 13.50 13.87 -8.95
N LEU A 17 12.67 13.10 -9.67
CA LEU A 17 11.64 13.64 -10.54
C LEU A 17 10.50 14.31 -9.76
N LEU A 18 10.07 13.74 -8.62
CA LEU A 18 9.08 14.37 -7.75
C LEU A 18 9.61 15.69 -7.16
N PHE A 19 10.87 15.69 -6.71
CA PHE A 19 11.50 16.90 -6.18
C PHE A 19 11.68 17.97 -7.27
N ALA A 20 12.20 17.60 -8.44
CA ALA A 20 12.38 18.52 -9.57
C ALA A 20 11.04 19.05 -10.13
N GLY A 21 9.97 18.26 -10.02
CA GLY A 21 8.62 18.67 -10.39
C GLY A 21 7.93 19.53 -9.33
N GLY A 22 8.56 19.80 -8.18
CA GLY A 22 7.98 20.61 -7.11
C GLY A 22 6.80 19.95 -6.39
N PHE A 23 6.70 18.61 -6.44
CA PHE A 23 5.59 17.87 -5.83
C PHE A 23 5.67 17.80 -4.30
N VAL A 24 6.85 18.03 -3.72
CA VAL A 24 7.09 17.99 -2.27
C VAL A 24 7.42 19.40 -1.79
N GLN A 25 6.64 19.90 -0.85
CA GLN A 25 6.79 21.25 -0.28
C GLN A 25 7.05 21.18 1.22
N PHE A 26 7.84 22.12 1.71
CA PHE A 26 8.19 22.25 3.12
C PHE A 26 7.69 23.57 3.73
N ASP A 27 6.94 24.38 2.97
CA ASP A 27 6.42 25.68 3.39
C ASP A 27 5.03 25.97 2.78
N ASP A 28 4.22 26.77 3.49
CA ASP A 28 2.86 27.14 3.05
C ASP A 28 2.83 28.32 2.06
N THR A 29 3.99 28.91 1.73
CA THR A 29 4.09 30.16 0.98
C THR A 29 4.47 30.00 -0.49
N SER A 30 4.98 28.84 -0.89
CA SER A 30 5.43 28.57 -2.25
C SER A 30 4.26 28.11 -3.14
N GLY A 31 3.46 29.08 -3.59
CA GLY A 31 2.26 28.79 -4.38
C GLY A 31 2.55 28.26 -5.78
N PHE A 32 2.72 26.95 -5.99
CA PHE A 32 2.61 26.30 -7.31
C PHE A 32 2.21 24.82 -7.21
N GLY A 33 1.40 24.37 -8.18
CA GLY A 33 0.90 22.99 -8.33
C GLY A 33 0.02 22.81 -9.57
N SER A 34 0.23 23.62 -10.62
CA SER A 34 -0.69 23.67 -11.76
C SER A 34 -0.05 23.84 -13.15
N GLU A 35 1.27 23.85 -13.24
CA GLU A 35 1.93 23.98 -14.54
C GLU A 35 1.97 22.66 -15.31
N ARG A 36 1.70 22.69 -16.61
CA ARG A 36 1.62 21.49 -17.48
C ARG A 36 2.87 20.60 -17.45
N TRP A 37 4.04 21.16 -17.15
CA TRP A 37 5.31 20.44 -17.06
C TRP A 37 5.42 19.56 -15.80
N ILE A 38 4.72 19.94 -14.72
CA ILE A 38 4.69 19.22 -13.45
C ILE A 38 4.05 17.84 -13.67
N LEU A 39 2.90 17.78 -14.34
CA LEU A 39 2.16 16.53 -14.60
C LEU A 39 2.99 15.48 -15.37
N LEU A 40 3.81 15.91 -16.35
CA LEU A 40 4.70 15.01 -17.08
C LEU A 40 5.79 14.42 -16.18
N LEU A 41 6.40 15.23 -15.32
CA LEU A 41 7.41 14.79 -14.36
C LEU A 41 6.81 13.84 -13.31
N GLY A 42 5.58 14.12 -12.85
CA GLY A 42 4.83 13.24 -11.96
C GLY A 42 4.53 11.89 -12.62
N GLY A 43 4.09 11.90 -13.88
CA GLY A 43 3.89 10.68 -14.66
C GLY A 43 5.17 9.86 -14.83
N LEU A 44 6.30 10.50 -15.16
CA LEU A 44 7.60 9.84 -15.26
C LEU A 44 8.07 9.27 -13.91
N ALA A 45 7.83 9.99 -12.81
CA ALA A 45 8.14 9.50 -11.47
C ALA A 45 7.32 8.25 -11.12
N CYS A 46 6.02 8.23 -11.44
CA CYS A 46 5.17 7.05 -11.27
C CYS A 46 5.68 5.86 -12.09
N VAL A 47 6.05 6.07 -13.35
CA VAL A 47 6.61 5.01 -14.20
C VAL A 47 7.93 4.49 -13.60
N ALA A 48 8.85 5.35 -13.21
CA ALA A 48 10.10 4.94 -12.58
C ALA A 48 9.88 4.16 -11.28
N ALA A 49 8.93 4.59 -10.45
CA ALA A 49 8.54 3.88 -9.23
C ALA A 49 7.97 2.49 -9.53
N LEU A 50 7.07 2.35 -10.52
CA LEU A 50 6.52 1.06 -10.93
C LEU A 50 7.61 0.13 -11.47
N VAL A 51 8.50 0.64 -12.33
CA VAL A 51 9.62 -0.15 -12.87
C VAL A 51 10.57 -0.58 -11.76
N SER A 52 10.76 0.22 -10.71
CA SER A 52 11.58 -0.17 -9.54
C SER A 52 11.02 -1.42 -8.84
N VAL A 53 9.69 -1.49 -8.68
CA VAL A 53 8.98 -2.63 -8.07
C VAL A 53 9.08 -3.86 -8.98
N VAL A 54 8.82 -3.69 -10.28
CA VAL A 54 8.91 -4.78 -11.27
C VAL A 54 10.35 -5.34 -11.33
N ALA A 55 11.36 -4.48 -11.30
CA ALA A 55 12.76 -4.89 -11.32
C ALA A 55 13.16 -5.67 -10.06
N ALA A 56 12.64 -5.28 -8.89
CA ALA A 56 12.87 -5.96 -7.63
C ALA A 56 12.11 -7.28 -7.50
N TRP A 57 10.93 -7.40 -8.12
CA TRP A 57 9.98 -8.50 -7.93
C TRP A 57 10.58 -9.93 -7.99
N PRO A 58 11.42 -10.28 -8.98
CA PRO A 58 11.93 -11.65 -9.08
C PRO A 58 13.01 -12.03 -8.06
N ASP A 59 13.62 -11.07 -7.34
CA ASP A 59 14.67 -11.34 -6.34
C ASP A 59 14.16 -11.02 -4.91
N PRO A 60 14.08 -12.01 -3.99
CA PRO A 60 13.64 -11.77 -2.61
C PRO A 60 14.50 -10.73 -1.88
N LYS A 61 15.82 -10.70 -2.14
CA LYS A 61 16.71 -9.71 -1.51
C LYS A 61 16.43 -8.31 -2.06
N ALA A 62 16.20 -8.17 -3.37
CA ALA A 62 15.85 -6.89 -3.97
C ALA A 62 14.48 -6.39 -3.47
N ARG A 63 13.48 -7.27 -3.37
CA ARG A 63 12.16 -6.94 -2.77
C ARG A 63 12.31 -6.43 -1.34
N LEU A 64 13.05 -7.16 -0.49
CA LEU A 64 13.26 -6.78 0.90
C LEU A 64 13.93 -5.40 1.02
N TRP A 65 15.03 -5.18 0.30
CA TRP A 65 15.76 -3.91 0.37
C TRP A 65 14.95 -2.73 -0.18
N LEU A 66 14.24 -2.92 -1.29
CA LEU A 66 13.34 -1.89 -1.82
C LEU A 66 12.21 -1.61 -0.83
N GLY A 67 11.61 -2.66 -0.26
CA GLY A 67 10.56 -2.53 0.75
C GLY A 67 11.04 -1.79 2.01
N ILE A 68 12.23 -2.10 2.53
CA ILE A 68 12.84 -1.36 3.64
C ILE A 68 13.05 0.11 3.27
N ALA A 69 13.57 0.40 2.08
CA ALA A 69 13.78 1.77 1.63
C ALA A 69 12.46 2.56 1.57
N LEU A 70 11.40 1.95 1.03
CA LEU A 70 10.07 2.55 1.00
C LEU A 70 9.46 2.70 2.41
N ALA A 71 9.70 1.76 3.32
CA ALA A 71 9.26 1.88 4.72
C ALA A 71 9.95 3.04 5.45
N VAL A 72 11.26 3.19 5.26
CA VAL A 72 12.02 4.33 5.80
C VAL A 72 11.52 5.63 5.20
N LEU A 73 11.31 5.68 3.88
CA LEU A 73 10.74 6.85 3.21
C LEU A 73 9.37 7.21 3.78
N THR A 74 8.48 6.21 3.95
CA THR A 74 7.15 6.42 4.54
C THR A 74 7.26 7.01 5.94
N GLY A 75 8.15 6.48 6.78
CA GLY A 75 8.41 7.03 8.12
C GLY A 75 8.92 8.47 8.09
N LEU A 76 9.78 8.82 7.13
CA LEU A 76 10.25 10.19 6.94
C LEU A 76 9.15 11.15 6.48
N LEU A 77 8.25 10.69 5.60
CA LEU A 77 7.09 11.48 5.15
C LEU A 77 6.14 11.76 6.33
N VAL A 78 5.78 10.72 7.08
CA VAL A 78 4.92 10.84 8.27
C VAL A 78 5.57 11.75 9.32
N TRP A 79 6.87 11.60 9.56
CA TRP A 79 7.61 12.50 10.45
C TRP A 79 7.55 13.95 9.95
N GLY A 80 7.75 14.17 8.65
CA GLY A 80 7.62 15.48 8.02
C GLY A 80 6.22 16.07 8.22
N SER A 81 5.18 15.28 8.01
CA SER A 81 3.78 15.70 8.18
C SER A 81 3.43 16.08 9.62
N ILE A 82 4.06 15.46 10.62
CA ILE A 82 3.81 15.76 12.04
C ILE A 82 4.70 16.92 12.54
N SER A 83 5.91 17.04 12.02
CA SER A 83 6.90 18.04 12.49
C SER A 83 6.82 19.37 11.78
N ASN A 84 6.16 19.45 10.62
CA ASN A 84 6.05 20.65 9.82
C ASN A 84 4.62 20.80 9.27
N ASP A 85 3.88 21.75 9.84
CA ASP A 85 2.51 22.04 9.43
C ASP A 85 2.39 22.46 7.96
N GLY A 86 3.47 22.96 7.35
CA GLY A 86 3.52 23.32 5.92
C GLY A 86 4.02 22.21 4.99
N PHE A 87 4.27 21.00 5.51
CA PHE A 87 4.67 19.88 4.67
C PHE A 87 3.50 19.36 3.84
N ARG A 88 3.64 19.39 2.51
CA ARG A 88 2.58 19.02 1.57
C ARG A 88 3.14 18.20 0.41
N PHE A 89 2.31 17.28 -0.08
CA PHE A 89 2.49 16.62 -1.37
C PHE A 89 1.34 17.04 -2.29
N ILE A 90 1.67 17.68 -3.41
CA ILE A 90 0.67 18.29 -4.32
C ILE A 90 0.84 17.74 -5.73
N TYR A 91 -0.08 16.88 -6.13
CA TYR A 91 -0.23 16.28 -7.46
C TYR A 91 -1.43 16.86 -8.24
N THR A 92 -2.60 16.97 -7.61
CA THR A 92 -3.85 17.46 -8.22
C THR A 92 -4.54 18.58 -7.42
N ARG A 93 -3.85 19.15 -6.43
CA ARG A 93 -4.28 20.28 -5.55
C ARG A 93 -5.19 19.90 -4.38
N SER A 94 -5.20 18.64 -3.94
CA SER A 94 -5.96 18.26 -2.72
C SER A 94 -5.04 18.03 -1.51
N GLU A 95 -5.49 18.47 -0.34
CA GLU A 95 -4.74 18.35 0.93
C GLU A 95 -4.55 16.89 1.38
N GLY A 96 -5.40 15.98 0.90
CA GLY A 96 -5.35 14.55 1.24
C GLY A 96 -4.32 13.74 0.45
N GLU A 97 -3.67 14.31 -0.56
CA GLU A 97 -2.74 13.60 -1.44
C GLU A 97 -1.50 13.07 -0.72
N LEU A 98 -1.00 13.79 0.29
CA LEU A 98 0.12 13.34 1.10
C LEU A 98 -0.23 12.07 1.88
N ALA A 99 -1.38 12.05 2.56
CA ALA A 99 -1.83 10.88 3.31
C ALA A 99 -2.07 9.66 2.39
N LEU A 100 -2.62 9.88 1.18
CA LEU A 100 -2.79 8.82 0.18
C LEU A 100 -1.44 8.27 -0.31
N LEU A 101 -0.46 9.16 -0.53
CA LEU A 101 0.89 8.77 -0.92
C LEU A 101 1.57 7.96 0.18
N GLU A 102 1.55 8.43 1.43
CA GLU A 102 2.09 7.73 2.60
C GLU A 102 1.49 6.33 2.75
N LEU A 103 0.17 6.24 2.63
CA LEU A 103 -0.56 4.97 2.71
C LEU A 103 -0.17 4.03 1.57
N ALA A 104 -0.10 4.54 0.33
CA ALA A 104 0.27 3.74 -0.84
C ALA A 104 1.72 3.22 -0.75
N ILE A 105 2.68 4.09 -0.43
CA ILE A 105 4.09 3.71 -0.31
C ILE A 105 4.28 2.75 0.87
N GLY A 106 3.63 3.02 2.01
CA GLY A 106 3.69 2.15 3.19
C GLY A 106 3.12 0.76 2.92
N LEU A 107 2.01 0.67 2.17
CA LEU A 107 1.44 -0.60 1.75
C LEU A 107 2.37 -1.37 0.81
N VAL A 108 2.92 -0.71 -0.21
CA VAL A 108 3.88 -1.33 -1.13
C VAL A 108 5.13 -1.80 -0.38
N ALA A 109 5.64 -1.00 0.56
CA ALA A 109 6.75 -1.36 1.43
C ALA A 109 6.44 -2.65 2.21
N PHE A 110 5.28 -2.69 2.86
CA PHE A 110 4.84 -3.85 3.64
C PHE A 110 4.70 -5.10 2.77
N VAL A 111 4.09 -4.99 1.58
CA VAL A 111 3.95 -6.10 0.62
C VAL A 111 5.32 -6.61 0.18
N LEU A 112 6.25 -5.72 -0.15
CA LEU A 112 7.59 -6.09 -0.60
C LEU A 112 8.41 -6.76 0.50
N ILE A 113 8.34 -6.26 1.73
CA ILE A 113 8.98 -6.89 2.89
C ILE A 113 8.35 -8.26 3.16
N ALA A 114 7.03 -8.34 3.22
CA ALA A 114 6.29 -9.59 3.46
C ALA A 114 6.67 -10.69 2.45
N ASN A 115 6.84 -10.32 1.18
CA ASN A 115 7.24 -11.23 0.11
C ASN A 115 8.76 -11.50 0.07
N GLY A 116 9.59 -10.54 0.50
CA GLY A 116 11.05 -10.67 0.52
C GLY A 116 11.59 -11.54 1.65
N VAL A 117 10.86 -11.61 2.78
CA VAL A 117 11.21 -12.44 3.95
C VAL A 117 10.77 -13.91 3.78
N GLN A 118 10.06 -14.24 2.71
CA GLN A 118 9.64 -15.63 2.47
C GLN A 118 10.87 -16.54 2.27
N PRO A 119 10.96 -17.68 2.98
CA PRO A 119 11.99 -18.68 2.71
C PRO A 119 11.86 -19.15 1.27
N ALA A 120 13.00 -19.36 0.59
CA ALA A 120 13.00 -19.87 -0.78
C ALA A 120 12.18 -21.17 -0.85
N PRO A 121 11.41 -21.40 -1.92
CA PRO A 121 10.70 -22.67 -2.07
C PRO A 121 11.75 -23.77 -1.98
N ALA A 122 11.61 -24.66 -0.99
CA ALA A 122 12.45 -25.83 -0.87
C ALA A 122 12.33 -26.57 -2.20
N SER A 123 13.46 -26.73 -2.88
CA SER A 123 13.61 -27.51 -4.10
C SER A 123 12.85 -28.83 -3.95
N GLU A 124 12.11 -29.24 -4.98
CA GLU A 124 11.28 -30.46 -5.05
C GLU A 124 12.03 -31.80 -4.77
N THR A 125 13.28 -31.75 -4.31
CA THR A 125 14.13 -32.90 -4.05
C THR A 125 14.13 -33.38 -2.59
N ALA A 126 13.43 -32.73 -1.66
CA ALA A 126 13.29 -33.20 -0.29
C ALA A 126 11.89 -33.80 -0.04
N THR A 127 11.61 -34.92 -0.69
CA THR A 127 10.45 -35.76 -0.40
C THR A 127 10.68 -36.52 0.91
N GLU A 128 10.57 -35.83 2.05
CA GLU A 128 10.33 -36.51 3.34
C GLU A 128 8.82 -36.52 3.61
N PRO A 129 8.16 -37.69 3.54
CA PRO A 129 6.74 -37.81 3.86
C PRO A 129 6.59 -37.87 5.38
N GLY A 130 6.42 -36.74 6.05
CA GLY A 130 6.14 -36.77 7.49
C GLY A 130 6.06 -35.45 8.22
N THR A 131 6.68 -34.38 7.74
CA THR A 131 6.58 -33.09 8.41
C THR A 131 5.29 -32.40 7.96
N ALA A 132 4.30 -32.41 8.86
CA ALA A 132 3.11 -31.58 8.76
C ALA A 132 3.50 -30.20 8.25
N ALA A 133 2.86 -29.74 7.18
CA ALA A 133 3.10 -28.46 6.53
C ALA A 133 2.85 -27.30 7.51
N GLN A 134 3.82 -27.07 8.39
CA GLN A 134 3.85 -25.98 9.33
C GLN A 134 4.05 -24.75 8.44
N ALA A 135 2.99 -23.96 8.32
CA ALA A 135 3.02 -22.74 7.52
C ALA A 135 4.18 -21.89 8.05
N GLY A 136 5.30 -21.85 7.31
CA GLY A 136 6.47 -21.10 7.73
C GLY A 136 6.09 -19.64 8.02
N PRO A 137 6.84 -18.95 8.90
CA PRO A 137 6.51 -17.60 9.36
C PRO A 137 6.22 -16.59 8.23
N GLY A 138 6.83 -16.76 7.05
CA GLY A 138 6.62 -15.90 5.87
C GLY A 138 5.26 -16.06 5.17
N ARG A 139 4.50 -17.14 5.42
CA ARG A 139 3.21 -17.39 4.74
C ARG A 139 2.05 -16.63 5.40
N TRP A 140 2.16 -16.32 6.69
CA TRP A 140 1.21 -15.45 7.39
C TRP A 140 1.35 -13.99 6.96
N LEU A 141 2.59 -13.49 6.84
CA LEU A 141 2.90 -12.12 6.40
C LEU A 141 2.30 -11.78 5.04
N VAL A 142 2.46 -12.64 4.03
CA VAL A 142 1.87 -12.40 2.69
C VAL A 142 0.35 -12.44 2.71
N ARG A 143 -0.24 -13.31 3.53
CA ARG A 143 -1.69 -13.37 3.68
C ARG A 143 -2.23 -12.13 4.38
N THR A 144 -1.56 -11.65 5.44
CA THR A 144 -1.88 -10.38 6.10
C THR A 144 -1.74 -9.21 5.13
N ALA A 145 -0.70 -9.18 4.30
CA ALA A 145 -0.52 -8.17 3.27
C ALA A 145 -1.67 -8.20 2.25
N GLY A 146 -2.10 -9.40 1.82
CA GLY A 146 -3.26 -9.57 0.94
C GLY A 146 -4.56 -9.04 1.56
N TYR A 147 -4.82 -9.35 2.84
CA TYR A 147 -5.99 -8.82 3.54
C TYR A 147 -5.95 -7.31 3.69
N LEU A 148 -4.79 -6.75 4.01
CA LEU A 148 -4.61 -5.30 4.16
C LEU A 148 -4.85 -4.59 2.82
N CYS A 149 -4.25 -5.08 1.73
CA CYS A 149 -4.46 -4.55 0.38
C CYS A 149 -5.94 -4.61 -0.01
N GLY A 150 -6.58 -5.78 0.16
CA GLY A 150 -7.98 -5.95 -0.15
C GLY A 150 -8.89 -5.03 0.66
N THR A 151 -8.62 -4.88 1.96
CA THR A 151 -9.39 -4.01 2.86
C THR A 151 -9.28 -2.54 2.45
N ILE A 152 -8.08 -2.07 2.10
CA ILE A 152 -7.86 -0.70 1.64
C ILE A 152 -8.60 -0.43 0.32
N VAL A 153 -8.52 -1.35 -0.65
CA VAL A 153 -9.25 -1.20 -1.92
C VAL A 153 -10.75 -1.12 -1.67
N VAL A 154 -11.30 -2.01 -0.86
CA VAL A 154 -12.75 -2.01 -0.55
C VAL A 154 -13.14 -0.73 0.20
N ALA A 155 -12.33 -0.26 1.14
CA ALA A 155 -12.58 0.99 1.86
C ALA A 155 -12.58 2.20 0.91
N LEU A 156 -11.62 2.32 0.00
CA LEU A 156 -11.56 3.41 -0.98
C LEU A 156 -12.78 3.40 -1.92
N VAL A 157 -13.18 2.22 -2.39
CA VAL A 157 -14.39 2.06 -3.22
C VAL A 157 -15.64 2.47 -2.43
N ALA A 158 -15.74 2.07 -1.16
CA ALA A 158 -16.86 2.42 -0.30
C ALA A 158 -16.91 3.93 -0.01
N ILE A 159 -15.76 4.59 0.17
CA ILE A 159 -15.69 6.06 0.33
C ILE A 159 -16.20 6.74 -0.93
N ALA A 160 -15.71 6.34 -2.11
CA ALA A 160 -16.12 6.94 -3.37
C ALA A 160 -17.61 6.75 -3.64
N ALA A 161 -18.13 5.53 -3.44
CA ALA A 161 -19.54 5.21 -3.60
C ALA A 161 -20.41 5.95 -2.58
N GLY A 162 -19.96 6.05 -1.33
CA GLY A 162 -20.65 6.78 -0.27
C GLY A 162 -20.72 8.27 -0.54
N ALA A 163 -19.64 8.88 -1.05
CA ALA A 163 -19.61 10.27 -1.44
C ALA A 163 -20.53 10.55 -2.65
N ASP A 164 -20.51 9.70 -3.68
CA ASP A 164 -21.41 9.83 -4.84
C ASP A 164 -22.88 9.70 -4.42
N TYR A 165 -23.20 8.73 -3.56
CA TYR A 165 -24.54 8.57 -3.00
C TYR A 165 -24.99 9.85 -2.27
N TYR A 166 -24.19 10.34 -1.32
CA TYR A 166 -24.52 11.53 -0.54
C TYR A 166 -24.71 12.77 -1.42
N THR A 167 -23.87 12.93 -2.43
CA THR A 167 -23.95 14.05 -3.39
C THR A 167 -25.30 14.04 -4.11
N ARG A 168 -25.84 12.86 -4.43
CA ARG A 168 -27.10 12.72 -5.17
C ARG A 168 -28.35 12.78 -4.30
N THR A 169 -28.25 12.41 -3.02
CA THR A 169 -29.44 12.23 -2.17
C THR A 169 -29.59 13.27 -1.08
N GLU A 170 -28.50 13.83 -0.57
CA GLU A 170 -28.53 14.65 0.65
C GLU A 170 -27.92 16.05 0.49
N CYS A 171 -27.34 16.37 -0.67
CA CYS A 171 -26.78 17.70 -0.89
C CYS A 171 -27.80 18.67 -1.50
N PRO A 172 -28.11 19.79 -0.82
CA PRO A 172 -28.95 20.84 -1.38
C PRO A 172 -28.23 21.54 -2.54
N GLU A 173 -28.98 22.10 -3.50
CA GLU A 173 -28.40 22.83 -4.64
C GLU A 173 -27.63 24.10 -4.21
N GLU A 174 -27.94 24.64 -3.04
CA GLU A 174 -27.23 25.77 -2.43
C GLU A 174 -26.83 25.42 -0.99
N GLY A 175 -25.54 25.12 -0.78
CA GLY A 175 -24.97 24.86 0.54
C GLY A 175 -23.67 24.04 0.50
N ASP A 176 -22.88 24.11 1.57
CA ASP A 176 -21.68 23.27 1.72
C ASP A 176 -22.07 21.81 1.93
N CYS A 177 -21.71 20.97 0.95
CA CYS A 177 -22.05 19.56 0.88
C CYS A 177 -20.99 18.71 1.58
N LEU A 178 -21.34 18.09 2.72
CA LEU A 178 -20.46 17.18 3.47
C LEU A 178 -20.40 15.76 2.86
N ALA A 179 -20.53 15.62 1.54
CA ALA A 179 -20.53 14.32 0.88
C ALA A 179 -19.26 13.50 1.12
N VAL A 180 -18.11 14.18 1.24
CA VAL A 180 -16.84 13.53 1.58
C VAL A 180 -16.90 12.89 2.97
N LEU A 181 -17.54 13.55 3.94
CA LEU A 181 -17.75 13.00 5.28
C LEU A 181 -18.68 11.79 5.26
N GLY A 182 -19.75 11.85 4.46
CA GLY A 182 -20.62 10.71 4.18
C GLY A 182 -19.83 9.52 3.61
N GLY A 183 -18.95 9.78 2.64
CA GLY A 183 -18.00 8.79 2.12
C GLY A 183 -17.13 8.15 3.20
N PHE A 184 -16.56 8.95 4.11
CA PHE A 184 -15.74 8.41 5.20
C PHE A 184 -16.50 7.45 6.13
N VAL A 185 -17.79 7.71 6.40
CA VAL A 185 -18.63 6.80 7.20
C VAL A 185 -18.76 5.45 6.51
N TRP A 186 -19.01 5.43 5.19
CA TRP A 186 -19.07 4.20 4.41
C TRP A 186 -17.72 3.47 4.37
N GLY A 187 -16.62 4.21 4.26
CA GLY A 187 -15.27 3.66 4.40
C GLY A 187 -15.04 2.97 5.74
N ALA A 188 -15.43 3.60 6.85
CA ALA A 188 -15.28 3.03 8.18
C ALA A 188 -16.10 1.74 8.36
N VAL A 189 -17.35 1.73 7.87
CA VAL A 189 -18.21 0.53 7.88
C VAL A 189 -17.58 -0.59 7.05
N ALA A 190 -17.03 -0.26 5.88
CA ALA A 190 -16.35 -1.23 5.02
C ALA A 190 -15.13 -1.86 5.70
N VAL A 191 -14.32 -1.09 6.42
CA VAL A 191 -13.18 -1.61 7.20
C VAL A 191 -13.63 -2.62 8.25
N LEU A 192 -14.71 -2.32 8.99
CA LEU A 192 -15.26 -3.26 9.98
C LEU A 192 -15.77 -4.54 9.33
N ALA A 193 -16.50 -4.43 8.22
CA ALA A 193 -17.00 -5.56 7.45
C ALA A 193 -15.86 -6.45 6.91
N CYS A 194 -14.80 -5.84 6.36
CA CYS A 194 -13.60 -6.54 5.93
C CYS A 194 -12.89 -7.24 7.08
N GLY A 195 -12.77 -6.60 8.25
CA GLY A 195 -12.21 -7.21 9.45
C GLY A 195 -12.97 -8.47 9.88
N LEU A 196 -14.30 -8.41 9.86
CA LEU A 196 -15.16 -9.57 10.13
C LEU A 196 -14.96 -10.68 9.09
N ALA A 197 -14.89 -10.32 7.80
CA ALA A 197 -14.65 -11.29 6.73
C ALA A 197 -13.29 -11.99 6.89
N VAL A 198 -12.23 -11.23 7.20
CA VAL A 198 -10.89 -11.78 7.49
C VAL A 198 -10.94 -12.74 8.67
N LEU A 199 -11.61 -12.36 9.76
CA LEU A 199 -11.80 -13.23 10.93
C LEU A 199 -12.49 -14.56 10.56
N VAL A 200 -13.58 -14.49 9.78
CA VAL A 200 -14.30 -15.69 9.33
C VAL A 200 -13.41 -16.57 8.45
N ILE A 201 -12.69 -15.98 7.49
CA ILE A 201 -11.75 -16.71 6.63
C ILE A 201 -10.69 -17.41 7.48
N GLU A 202 -10.13 -16.74 8.49
CA GLU A 202 -9.15 -17.33 9.39
C GLU A 202 -9.71 -18.51 10.19
N ILE A 203 -10.90 -18.36 10.75
CA ILE A 203 -11.57 -19.42 11.49
C ILE A 203 -11.82 -20.63 10.59
N VAL A 204 -12.28 -20.43 9.35
CA VAL A 204 -12.52 -21.50 8.39
C VAL A 204 -11.22 -22.20 8.00
N LEU A 205 -10.17 -21.44 7.67
CA LEU A 205 -8.85 -22.01 7.33
C LEU A 205 -8.23 -22.76 8.52
N TRP A 206 -8.43 -22.29 9.74
CA TRP A 206 -7.99 -22.96 10.95
C TRP A 206 -8.74 -24.27 11.20
N ARG A 207 -10.08 -24.25 11.08
CA ARG A 207 -10.91 -25.46 11.20
C ARG A 207 -10.57 -26.51 10.15
N ARG A 208 -10.35 -26.11 8.89
CA ARG A 208 -9.93 -27.02 7.82
C ARG A 208 -8.59 -27.68 8.13
N ARG A 209 -7.60 -26.90 8.58
CA ARG A 209 -6.28 -27.42 8.97
C ARG A 209 -6.35 -28.45 10.10
N ARG A 210 -7.18 -28.23 11.12
CA ARG A 210 -7.40 -29.20 12.20
C ARG A 210 -7.99 -30.52 11.68
N ARG A 211 -9.04 -30.46 10.86
CA ARG A 211 -9.67 -31.67 10.30
C ARG A 211 -8.70 -32.50 9.46
N THR A 212 -7.87 -31.86 8.64
CA THR A 212 -6.89 -32.58 7.82
C THR A 212 -5.78 -33.23 8.65
N ALA A 213 -5.43 -32.67 9.81
CA ALA A 213 -4.47 -33.27 10.73
C ALA A 213 -5.05 -34.50 11.45
N GLU A 214 -6.32 -34.46 11.85
CA GLU A 214 -7.02 -35.59 12.49
C GLU A 214 -7.15 -36.80 11.55
N VAL A 215 -7.45 -36.57 10.26
CA VAL A 215 -7.59 -37.65 9.25
C VAL A 215 -6.25 -38.33 8.89
N ARG A 216 -5.12 -37.67 9.14
CA ARG A 216 -3.78 -38.18 8.76
C ARG A 216 -3.03 -38.84 9.92
N GLY A 217 -3.54 -38.71 11.14
CA GLY A 217 -2.94 -39.27 12.36
C GLY A 217 -3.69 -40.45 12.97
N GLY A 218 -4.77 -40.92 12.34
CA GLY A 218 -5.47 -42.18 12.66
C GLY A 218 -5.28 -43.19 11.55
#